data_AF-A0A2P7NW00-F1
#
_entry.id   AF-A0A2P7NW00-F1
#
_cell.length_a   1.000
_cell.length_b   1.000
_cell.length_c   1.000
_cell.angle_alpha   90.00
_cell.angle_beta   90.00
_cell.angle_gamma   90.00
#
_symmetry.space_group_name_H-M   'P 1'
#
loop_
_entity.id
_entity.type
_entity.pdbx_description
1 polymer ?
#
loop_
_entity_poly.entity_id
_entity_poly.type
_entity_poly.pdbx_seq_one_letter_code
_entity_poly.pdbx_strand_id
1 'polypeptide(L)'
;MAGNFSWPELTDLPWSSSSLGESLANSCRDVEHSVATLIEGFDVDEPEDLMKLVSVLSDEQHPARRALYTLIYDIQIKEIKHA
;
A
#
# COMPACT_ATOMS: atom_id res chain seq x y z
N MET A 1 4.36 1.89 17.53
CA MET A 1 4.78 0.64 16.88
C MET A 1 6.30 0.60 16.88
N ALA A 2 6.89 -0.06 17.87
CA ALA A 2 8.32 -0.33 17.91
C ALA A 2 8.45 -1.64 18.70
N GLY A 3 8.87 -2.71 18.04
CA GLY A 3 9.23 -3.93 18.73
C GLY A 3 10.45 -3.68 19.63
N ASN A 4 10.63 -4.47 20.67
CA ASN A 4 11.80 -4.39 21.54
C ASN A 4 13.06 -5.03 20.91
N PHE A 5 12.95 -5.42 19.64
CA PHE A 5 13.97 -6.12 18.88
C PHE A 5 14.38 -5.27 17.68
N SER A 6 15.66 -5.26 17.40
CA SER A 6 16.22 -4.59 16.22
C SER A 6 15.63 -5.18 14.95
N TRP A 7 15.57 -4.37 13.90
CA TRP A 7 15.34 -4.88 12.55
C TRP A 7 16.48 -5.82 12.13
N PRO A 8 16.21 -6.87 11.35
CA PRO A 8 17.25 -7.66 10.71
C PRO A 8 18.05 -6.80 9.72
N GLU A 9 19.21 -7.30 9.28
CA GLU A 9 19.99 -6.68 8.21
C GLU A 9 19.18 -6.67 6.91
N LEU A 10 19.10 -5.51 6.24
CA LEU A 10 18.25 -5.30 5.07
C LEU A 10 19.03 -5.09 3.77
N THR A 11 20.36 -4.95 3.85
CA THR A 11 21.20 -4.55 2.71
C THR A 11 21.12 -5.54 1.54
N ASP A 12 21.06 -6.84 1.83
CA ASP A 12 21.12 -7.89 0.81
C ASP A 12 19.75 -8.37 0.31
N LEU A 13 18.67 -7.65 0.65
CA LEU A 13 17.33 -7.99 0.17
C LEU A 13 17.20 -7.77 -1.35
N PRO A 14 16.40 -8.58 -2.05
CA PRO A 14 16.20 -8.46 -3.48
C PRO A 14 15.19 -7.33 -3.77
N TRP A 15 15.63 -6.08 -3.59
CA TRP A 15 14.82 -4.88 -3.81
C TRP A 15 14.19 -4.85 -5.19
N SER A 16 12.97 -4.32 -5.27
CA SER A 16 12.18 -4.22 -6.50
C SER A 16 11.94 -5.56 -7.22
N SER A 17 12.00 -6.68 -6.49
CA SER A 17 11.65 -8.01 -6.99
C SER A 17 10.35 -8.53 -6.37
N SER A 18 9.69 -9.45 -7.07
CA SER A 18 8.52 -10.17 -6.53
C SER A 18 8.85 -11.03 -5.31
N SER A 19 10.12 -11.41 -5.12
CA SER A 19 10.60 -12.19 -3.96
C SER A 19 10.92 -11.35 -2.73
N LEU A 20 10.82 -10.01 -2.79
CA LEU A 20 11.18 -9.12 -1.68
C LEU A 20 10.36 -9.42 -0.42
N GLY A 21 9.04 -9.57 -0.56
CA GLY A 21 8.16 -9.81 0.59
C GLY A 21 8.47 -11.12 1.32
N GLU A 22 8.74 -12.19 0.57
CA GLU A 22 9.13 -13.49 1.12
C GLU A 22 10.51 -13.42 1.80
N SER A 23 11.49 -12.80 1.13
CA SER A 23 12.86 -12.67 1.65
C SER A 23 12.87 -11.86 2.95
N LEU A 24 12.15 -10.73 2.99
CA LEU A 24 12.01 -9.91 4.19
C LEU A 24 11.32 -10.68 5.33
N ALA A 25 10.25 -11.41 5.03
CA ALA A 25 9.56 -12.22 6.04
C ALA A 25 10.48 -13.28 6.65
N ASN A 26 11.35 -13.90 5.84
CA ASN A 26 12.34 -14.86 6.32
C ASN A 26 13.41 -14.18 7.19
N SER A 27 14.00 -13.06 6.75
CA SER A 27 14.98 -12.31 7.56
C SER A 27 14.42 -11.86 8.91
N CYS A 28 13.14 -11.49 8.97
CA CYS A 28 12.47 -11.16 10.22
C CYS A 28 12.31 -12.38 11.15
N ARG A 29 11.92 -13.54 10.60
CA ARG A 29 11.77 -14.78 11.38
C ARG A 29 13.10 -15.30 11.91
N ASP A 30 14.19 -15.12 11.16
CA ASP A 30 15.55 -15.53 11.56
C ASP A 30 16.04 -14.80 12.82
N VAL A 31 15.50 -13.60 13.10
CA VAL A 31 15.76 -12.85 14.34
C VAL A 31 14.55 -12.88 15.30
N GLU A 32 13.73 -13.93 15.20
CA GLU A 32 12.60 -14.25 16.08
C GLU A 32 11.42 -13.26 16.06
N HIS A 33 11.30 -12.41 15.04
CA HIS A 33 10.09 -11.60 14.87
C HIS A 33 8.92 -12.45 14.40
N SER A 34 7.73 -12.11 14.90
CA SER A 34 6.47 -12.63 14.37
C SER A 34 6.04 -11.83 13.13
N VAL A 35 5.76 -12.52 12.02
CA VAL A 35 5.33 -11.91 10.76
C VAL A 35 3.94 -12.38 10.39
N ALA A 36 3.03 -11.45 10.15
CA ALA A 36 1.69 -11.71 9.61
C ALA A 36 1.56 -11.07 8.22
N THR A 37 0.91 -11.77 7.30
CA THR A 37 0.63 -11.27 5.96
C THR A 37 -0.78 -10.68 5.94
N LEU A 38 -0.88 -9.42 5.53
CA LEU A 38 -2.16 -8.75 5.34
C LEU A 38 -2.72 -9.07 3.95
N ILE A 39 -4.00 -8.75 3.74
CA ILE A 39 -4.61 -8.82 2.43
C ILE A 39 -3.84 -7.90 1.48
N GLU A 40 -3.59 -8.41 0.27
CA GLU A 40 -2.90 -7.68 -0.78
C GLU A 40 -3.61 -6.34 -1.05
N GLY A 41 -2.84 -5.26 -0.96
CA GLY A 41 -3.24 -3.92 -1.38
C GLY A 41 -2.71 -3.61 -2.77
N PHE A 42 -2.81 -2.35 -3.17
CA PHE A 42 -2.15 -1.85 -4.35
C PHE A 42 -1.63 -0.46 -4.06
N ASP A 43 -0.49 -0.15 -4.66
CA ASP A 43 0.09 1.19 -4.62
C ASP A 43 -0.66 2.10 -5.60
N VAL A 44 -0.58 3.40 -5.38
CA VAL A 44 -1.25 4.42 -6.19
C VAL A 44 -0.17 5.38 -6.65
N ASP A 45 0.50 4.99 -7.72
CA ASP A 45 1.67 5.69 -8.23
C ASP A 45 1.38 6.34 -9.59
N GLU A 46 0.40 5.81 -10.34
CA GLU A 46 0.01 6.31 -11.66
C GLU A 46 -1.44 6.85 -11.67
N PRO A 47 -1.80 7.75 -12.61
CA PRO A 47 -3.17 8.28 -12.71
C PRO A 47 -4.25 7.21 -12.86
N GLU A 48 -3.96 6.09 -13.55
CA GLU A 48 -4.93 5.01 -13.75
C GLU A 48 -5.29 4.29 -12.44
N ASP A 49 -4.39 4.29 -11.46
CA ASP A 49 -4.63 3.70 -10.15
C ASP A 49 -5.74 4.43 -9.38
N LEU A 50 -5.97 5.72 -9.68
CA LEU A 50 -7.07 6.49 -9.10
C LEU A 50 -8.44 5.90 -9.49
N MET A 51 -8.57 5.35 -10.71
CA MET A 51 -9.82 4.69 -11.13
C MET A 51 -10.08 3.44 -10.30
N LYS A 52 -9.04 2.65 -10.06
CA LYS A 52 -9.12 1.47 -9.17
C LYS A 52 -9.43 1.89 -7.74
N LEU A 53 -8.81 2.96 -7.25
CA LEU A 53 -9.04 3.49 -5.90
C LEU A 53 -10.49 3.96 -5.68
N VAL A 54 -11.12 4.61 -6.67
CA VAL A 54 -12.55 4.98 -6.62
C VAL A 54 -13.43 3.75 -6.38
N SER A 55 -13.18 2.65 -7.08
CA SER A 55 -13.96 1.41 -6.92
C SER A 55 -13.82 0.79 -5.53
N VAL A 56 -12.66 0.96 -4.88
CA VAL A 56 -12.40 0.43 -3.53
C VAL A 56 -12.99 1.33 -2.44
N LEU A 57 -13.23 2.60 -2.75
CA LEU A 57 -13.73 3.59 -1.79
C LEU A 57 -15.24 3.84 -1.90
N SER A 58 -15.94 3.29 -2.90
CA SER A 58 -17.36 3.58 -3.18
C SER A 58 -18.28 3.31 -1.99
N ASP A 59 -18.01 2.24 -1.23
CA ASP A 59 -18.84 1.79 -0.11
C ASP A 59 -18.20 2.07 1.26
N GLU A 60 -17.19 2.93 1.29
CA GLU A 60 -16.40 3.14 2.50
C GLU A 60 -17.13 4.01 3.53
N GLN A 61 -17.11 3.57 4.79
CA GLN A 61 -17.82 4.24 5.88
C GLN A 61 -16.90 5.17 6.69
N HIS A 62 -15.57 4.95 6.63
CA HIS A 62 -14.64 5.73 7.42
C HIS A 62 -14.55 7.19 6.91
N PRO A 63 -14.77 8.22 7.76
CA PRO A 63 -14.87 9.61 7.30
C PRO A 63 -13.67 10.11 6.48
N ALA A 64 -12.45 9.76 6.90
CA ALA A 64 -11.23 10.12 6.17
C ALA A 64 -11.19 9.52 4.75
N ARG A 65 -11.59 8.26 4.60
CA ARG A 65 -11.60 7.58 3.30
C ARG A 65 -12.73 8.08 2.39
N ARG A 66 -13.88 8.48 2.96
CA ARG A 66 -14.94 9.19 2.21
C ARG A 66 -14.48 10.56 1.70
N ALA A 67 -13.73 11.31 2.51
CA ALA A 67 -13.17 12.58 2.06
C ALA A 67 -12.18 12.39 0.90
N LEU A 68 -11.35 11.34 0.97
CA LEU A 68 -10.46 10.96 -0.12
C LEU A 68 -11.22 10.58 -1.40
N TYR A 69 -12.30 9.80 -1.29
CA TYR A 69 -13.16 9.47 -2.44
C TYR A 69 -13.67 10.72 -3.16
N THR A 70 -14.22 11.69 -2.42
CA THR A 70 -14.70 12.95 -3.00
C THR A 70 -13.59 13.71 -3.71
N LEU A 71 -12.40 13.79 -3.11
CA LEU A 71 -11.24 14.47 -3.71
C LEU A 71 -10.86 13.85 -5.05
N ILE A 72 -10.81 12.52 -5.12
CA ILE A 72 -10.42 11.79 -6.34
C ILE A 72 -11.46 12.01 -7.45
N TYR A 73 -12.75 11.96 -7.09
CA TYR A 73 -13.83 12.22 -8.03
C TYR A 73 -13.75 13.64 -8.64
N ASP A 74 -13.41 14.64 -7.83
CA ASP A 74 -13.21 16.01 -8.30
C ASP A 74 -12.00 16.15 -9.25
N ILE A 75 -10.91 15.41 -9.00
CA ILE A 75 -9.73 15.38 -9.87
C ILE A 75 -10.10 14.78 -11.23
N GLN A 76 -10.79 13.65 -11.26
CA GLN A 76 -11.22 12.99 -12.50
C GLN A 76 -12.14 13.87 -13.35
N ILE A 77 -13.09 14.57 -12.72
CA ILE A 77 -13.97 15.52 -13.42
C ILE A 77 -13.16 16.65 -14.08
N LYS A 78 -12.09 17.13 -13.44
CA LYS A 78 -11.26 18.20 -13.99
C LYS A 78 -10.44 17.70 -15.18
N GLU A 79 -9.81 16.53 -15.07
CA GLU A 79 -9.05 15.92 -16.18
C GLU A 79 -9.94 15.72 -17.42
N ILE A 80 -11.15 15.19 -17.25
CA ILE A 80 -12.11 15.01 -18.37
C ILE A 80 -12.51 16.34 -19.02
N LYS A 81 -12.55 17.44 -18.24
CA LYS A 81 -12.91 18.77 -18.76
C LYS A 81 -11.78 19.48 -19.49
N HIS A 82 -10.54 19.02 -19.36
CA HIS A 82 -9.35 19.64 -19.94
C HIS A 82 -8.69 18.78 -21.04
N ALA A 83 -9.22 17.57 -21.29
CA ALA A 83 -8.91 16.71 -22.43
C ALA A 83 -9.82 17.05 -23.62
#